data_AF-A0AAD2VPB2-F1
#
_entry.id   AF-A0AAD2VPB2-F1
#
_cell.length_a   1.000
_cell.length_b   1.000
_cell.length_c   1.000
_cell.angle_alpha   90.00
_cell.angle_beta   90.00
_cell.angle_gamma   90.00
#
_symmetry.space_group_name_H-M   'P 1'
#
loop_
_entity.id
_entity.type
_entity.pdbx_description
1 polymer ?
#
loop_
_entity_poly.entity_id
_entity_poly.type
_entity_poly.pdbx_seq_one_letter_code
_entity_poly.pdbx_strand_id
1 'polypeptide(L)' 'MTPQEHENGLRAVARKCHTELKNYDKVTNEISTKTLLKHLPEFTKYLPSDKKLKYTPNMWLNHYVMTIDKEINGG' A
#
# COMPACT_ATOMS: atom_id res chain seq x y z
N MET A 1 -19.04 -1.31 3.62
CA MET A 1 -17.86 -1.98 4.18
C MET A 1 -17.79 -1.68 5.66
N THR A 2 -17.55 -2.69 6.47
CA THR A 2 -17.16 -2.54 7.86
C THR A 2 -15.76 -1.95 7.96
N PRO A 3 -15.36 -1.36 9.10
CA PRO A 3 -13.99 -0.89 9.32
C PRO A 3 -12.93 -1.98 9.06
N GLN A 4 -13.26 -3.23 9.39
CA GLN A 4 -12.40 -4.38 9.14
C GLN A 4 -12.25 -4.69 7.65
N GLU A 5 -13.32 -4.62 6.86
CA GLU A 5 -13.23 -4.84 5.41
C GLU A 5 -12.40 -3.77 4.71
N HIS A 6 -12.52 -2.50 5.14
CA HIS A 6 -11.65 -1.42 4.66
C HIS A 6 -10.19 -1.71 4.98
N GLU A 7 -9.87 -2.06 6.23
CA GLU A 7 -8.48 -2.32 6.64
C GLU A 7 -7.89 -3.55 5.97
N ASN A 8 -8.67 -4.62 5.83
CA ASN A 8 -8.27 -5.82 5.09
C ASN A 8 -8.02 -5.51 3.61
N GLY A 9 -8.88 -4.72 2.97
CA GLY A 9 -8.69 -4.28 1.59
C GLY A 9 -7.41 -3.44 1.43
N LEU A 10 -7.18 -2.48 2.32
CA LEU A 10 -5.96 -1.65 2.32
C LEU A 10 -4.69 -2.50 2.49
N ARG A 11 -4.69 -3.43 3.46
CA ARG A 11 -3.59 -4.37 3.67
C ARG A 11 -3.39 -5.31 2.48
N ALA A 12 -4.46 -5.80 1.86
CA ALA A 12 -4.37 -6.69 0.71
C ALA A 12 -3.70 -5.99 -0.49
N VAL A 13 -4.10 -4.75 -0.79
CA VAL A 13 -3.48 -3.96 -1.87
C VAL A 13 -2.02 -3.66 -1.56
N ALA A 14 -1.71 -3.27 -0.32
CA ALA A 14 -0.34 -3.01 0.09
C ALA A 14 0.54 -4.27 0.06
N ARG A 15 0.00 -5.45 0.39
CA ARG A 15 0.70 -6.74 0.24
C ARG A 15 1.00 -7.03 -1.23
N LYS A 16 0.03 -6.84 -2.14
CA LYS A 16 0.26 -6.98 -3.59
C LYS A 16 1.38 -6.05 -4.06
N CYS A 17 1.34 -4.78 -3.63
CA CYS A 17 2.38 -3.80 -3.95
C CYS A 17 3.74 -4.24 -3.43
N HIS A 18 3.83 -4.73 -2.19
CA HIS A 18 5.07 -5.25 -1.59
C HIS A 18 5.62 -6.47 -2.34
N THR A 19 4.77 -7.47 -2.64
CA THR A 19 5.16 -8.65 -3.41
C THR A 19 5.65 -8.26 -4.81
N GLU A 20 4.98 -7.32 -5.48
CA GLU A 20 5.42 -6.83 -6.78
C GLU A 20 6.78 -6.14 -6.69
N LEU A 21 7.01 -5.32 -5.65
CA LEU A 21 8.31 -4.70 -5.41
C LEU A 21 9.42 -5.73 -5.17
N LYS A 22 9.15 -6.82 -4.44
CA LYS A 22 10.11 -7.91 -4.21
C LYS A 22 10.47 -8.72 -5.47
N ASN A 23 9.64 -8.68 -6.51
CA ASN A 23 9.94 -9.33 -7.79
C ASN A 23 10.96 -8.54 -8.63
N TYR A 24 11.28 -7.30 -8.25
CA TYR A 24 12.36 -6.55 -8.91
C TYR A 24 13.70 -6.90 -8.25
N ASP A 25 14.70 -7.22 -9.08
CA ASP A 25 16.08 -7.49 -8.65
C ASP A 25 16.68 -6.32 -7.87
N LYS A 26 16.37 -5.08 -8.29
CA LYS A 26 16.72 -3.85 -7.59
C LYS A 26 15.53 -2.90 -7.55
N VAL A 27 15.03 -2.62 -6.35
CA VAL A 27 13.96 -1.63 -6.13
C VAL A 27 14.58 -0.24 -6.12
N THR A 28 14.31 0.54 -7.17
CA THR A 28 14.66 1.97 -7.22
C THR A 28 13.48 2.83 -6.77
N ASN A 29 13.72 4.12 -6.49
CA ASN A 29 12.64 5.07 -6.21
C ASN A 29 11.64 5.18 -7.38
N GLU A 30 12.12 5.09 -8.62
CA GLU A 30 11.26 5.13 -9.80
C GLU A 30 10.36 3.90 -9.89
N ILE A 31 10.92 2.70 -9.69
CA ILE A 31 10.15 1.44 -9.67
C ILE A 31 9.13 1.50 -8.53
N SER A 32 9.57 1.89 -7.32
CA SER A 32 8.69 2.05 -6.16
C SER A 32 7.51 2.96 -6.46
N THR A 33 7.78 4.13 -7.05
CA THR A 33 6.76 5.12 -7.38
C THR A 33 5.81 4.58 -8.45
N LYS A 34 6.32 3.94 -9.50
CA LYS A 34 5.50 3.34 -10.57
C LYS A 34 4.59 2.23 -10.03
N THR A 35 5.12 1.34 -9.20
CA THR A 35 4.35 0.25 -8.58
C THR A 35 3.31 0.79 -7.61
N LEU A 36 3.65 1.79 -6.77
CA LEU A 36 2.69 2.46 -5.89
C LEU A 36 1.56 3.12 -6.70
N LEU A 37 1.89 3.88 -7.74
CA LEU A 37 0.91 4.53 -8.63
C LEU A 37 0.00 3.52 -9.34
N LYS A 38 0.51 2.35 -9.72
CA LYS A 38 -0.26 1.25 -10.31
C LYS A 38 -1.33 0.71 -9.34
N HIS A 39 -0.99 0.57 -8.06
CA HIS A 39 -1.89 0.03 -7.04
C HIS A 39 -2.75 1.12 -6.36
N LEU A 40 -2.44 2.39 -6.56
CA LEU A 40 -3.12 3.54 -5.98
C LEU A 40 -4.64 3.60 -6.28
N PRO A 41 -5.11 3.33 -7.52
CA PRO A 41 -6.54 3.34 -7.83
C PRO A 41 -7.30 2.23 -7.11
N GLU A 42 -6.67 1.07 -6.89
CA GLU A 42 -7.28 -0.02 -6.11
C GLU A 42 -7.29 0.34 -4.62
N PHE A 43 -6.19 0.87 -4.09
CA PHE A 43 -6.07 1.30 -2.71
C PHE A 43 -7.10 2.38 -2.33
N THR A 44 -7.30 3.37 -3.20
CA THR A 44 -8.25 4.47 -2.97
C THR A 44 -9.72 4.06 -2.91
N LYS A 45 -10.08 2.89 -3.47
CA LYS A 45 -11.43 2.31 -3.36
C LYS A 45 -11.71 1.83 -1.93
N TYR A 46 -10.69 1.28 -1.27
CA TYR A 46 -10.79 0.81 0.12
C TYR A 46 -10.47 1.90 1.14
N LEU A 47 -9.88 3.03 0.71
CA LEU A 47 -9.51 4.11 1.61
C LEU A 47 -10.78 4.87 2.06
N PRO A 48 -11.11 4.85 3.37
CA PRO A 48 -12.28 5.56 3.89
C PRO A 48 -12.11 7.08 3.74
N SER A 49 -13.21 7.79 3.58
CA SER A 49 -13.24 9.24 3.33
C SER A 49 -12.54 10.04 4.45
N ASP A 50 -12.64 9.61 5.70
CA ASP A 50 -11.97 10.26 6.83
C ASP A 50 -10.43 10.21 6.74
N LYS A 51 -9.87 9.12 6.18
CA LYS A 51 -8.43 8.99 5.97
C LYS A 51 -7.93 9.83 4.79
N LYS A 52 -8.80 10.12 3.80
CA LYS A 52 -8.49 11.00 2.65
C LYS A 52 -8.29 12.46 3.05
N LEU A 53 -8.85 12.89 4.18
CA LEU A 53 -8.71 14.26 4.69
C LEU A 53 -7.35 14.52 5.36
N LYS A 54 -6.70 13.49 5.91
CA LYS A 54 -5.44 13.63 6.65
C LYS A 54 -4.19 13.54 5.79
N TYR A 55 -4.20 12.66 4.78
CA TYR A 55 -3.03 12.41 3.92
C TYR A 55 -3.44 12.02 2.52
N THR A 56 -2.54 12.24 1.56
CA THR A 56 -2.75 11.77 0.19
C THR A 56 -2.78 10.24 0.18
N PRO A 57 -3.58 9.61 -0.71
CA PRO A 57 -3.66 8.16 -0.79
C PRO A 57 -2.31 7.47 -1.05
N ASN A 58 -1.39 8.17 -1.73
CA ASN A 58 -0.05 7.66 -2.00
C ASN A 58 0.77 7.51 -0.70
N MET A 59 0.66 8.49 0.19
CA MET A 59 1.36 8.46 1.48
C MET A 59 0.83 7.35 2.37
N TRP A 60 -0.49 7.13 2.37
CA TRP A 60 -1.11 5.99 3.04
C TRP A 60 -0.63 4.65 2.45
N LEU A 61 -0.69 4.48 1.13
CA LEU A 61 -0.24 3.23 0.49
C LEU A 61 1.22 2.92 0.83
N ASN A 62 2.10 3.93 0.74
CA ASN A 62 3.50 3.79 1.10
C ASN A 62 3.69 3.38 2.58
N HIS A 63 2.93 3.99 3.49
CA HIS A 63 2.95 3.64 4.91
C HIS A 63 2.55 2.18 5.17
N TYR A 64 1.48 1.70 4.52
CA TYR A 64 1.06 0.31 4.63
C TYR A 64 2.10 -0.66 4.06
N VAL A 65 2.68 -0.34 2.90
CA VAL A 65 3.73 -1.16 2.27
C VAL A 65 4.95 -1.29 3.20
N MET A 66 5.42 -0.18 3.79
CA MET A 66 6.52 -0.23 4.77
C MET A 66 6.16 -1.00 6.03
N THR A 67 4.92 -0.89 6.51
CA THR A 67 4.46 -1.61 7.69
C THR A 67 4.49 -3.12 7.43
N ILE A 68 3.98 -3.56 6.27
CA ILE A 68 4.00 -4.96 5.85
C ILE A 68 5.44 -5.45 5.66
N ASP A 69 6.31 -4.64 5.06
CA ASP A 69 7.72 -5.01 4.89
C ASP A 69 8.41 -5.23 6.24
N LYS A 70 8.14 -4.36 7.23
CA LYS A 70 8.63 -4.53 8.61
C LYS A 70 8.06 -5.76 9.30
N GLU A 71 6.75 -6.02 9.15
CA GLU A 71 6.09 -7.22 9.68
C GLU A 71 6.71 -8.51 9.11
N ILE A 72 7.13 -8.51 7.84
CA ILE A 72 7.72 -9.67 7.16
C ILE A 72 9.21 -9.84 7.48
N ASN A 73 9.99 -8.76 7.47
CA ASN A 73 11.45 -8.83 7.68
C ASN A 73 11.87 -8.77 9.16
N GLY A 74 10.96 -8.42 10.07
CA GLY A 74 11.21 -8.25 11.50
C GLY A 74 10.54 -9.29 12.41
N GLY A 75 10.08 -10.41 11.85
CA GLY A 75 9.49 -11.55 12.56
C GLY A 75 10.38 -12.76 12.57
#